data_AF-A0A353VN50-F1
#
_entry.id   AF-A0A353VN50-F1
#
_cell.length_a   1.000
_cell.length_b   1.000
_cell.length_c   1.000
_cell.angle_alpha   90.00
_cell.angle_beta   90.00
_cell.angle_gamma   90.00
#
_symmetry.space_group_name_H-M   'P 1'
#
loop_
_entity.id
_entity.type
_entity.pdbx_description
1 polymer ?
#
loop_
_entity_poly.entity_id
_entity_poly.type
_entity_poly.pdbx_seq_one_letter_code
_entity_poly.pdbx_strand_id
1 'polypeptide(L)'
;MSIGVLLVLKIYQGDRMYWVEHFAEGLPLNDDYKWSMWLYHHFSTFILFAVIPSLIIIFVLKEKVGEYGLKLGDWKFGLWATAISFIIMPYLVYRSSLNPEHFEFYHENFPVALANSSLTMFALWGLSYLPHYIGWEFFFRGYMLQGFGRKYGWIAGIMIPTILTTLMHIGKPQGETWGALFGGVYMGYLAYRTRSIIWPLLFHFYLGMLNTFFCR
;
A
#
# COMPACT_ATOMS: atom_id res chain seq x y z
N MET A 1 -16.30 -14.00 -2.92
CA MET A 1 -15.83 -14.73 -1.72
C MET A 1 -14.33 -14.55 -1.49
N SER A 2 -13.46 -14.76 -2.48
CA SER A 2 -11.99 -14.61 -2.33
C SER A 2 -11.54 -13.29 -1.70
N ILE A 3 -12.10 -12.16 -2.12
CA ILE A 3 -11.71 -10.83 -1.60
C ILE A 3 -11.98 -10.69 -0.11
N GLY A 4 -13.18 -11.08 0.33
CA GLY A 4 -13.52 -11.03 1.76
C GLY A 4 -12.61 -11.94 2.58
N VAL A 5 -12.37 -13.17 2.12
CA VAL A 5 -11.45 -14.11 2.79
C VAL A 5 -10.04 -13.54 2.87
N LEU A 6 -9.50 -13.01 1.78
CA LEU A 6 -8.14 -12.45 1.76
C LEU A 6 -8.03 -11.20 2.64
N LEU A 7 -9.05 -10.33 2.66
CA LEU A 7 -9.08 -9.17 3.57
C LEU A 7 -9.07 -9.61 5.04
N VAL A 8 -9.92 -10.58 5.40
CA VAL A 8 -9.97 -11.13 6.77
C VAL A 8 -8.63 -11.75 7.14
N LEU A 9 -8.06 -12.59 6.27
CA LEU A 9 -6.75 -13.18 6.50
C LEU A 9 -5.66 -12.12 6.65
N LYS A 10 -5.72 -11.03 5.87
CA LYS A 10 -4.74 -9.94 5.99
C LYS A 10 -4.87 -9.17 7.29
N ILE A 11 -6.09 -8.96 7.77
CA ILE A 11 -6.36 -8.23 9.02
C ILE A 11 -5.93 -9.04 10.24
N TYR A 12 -6.21 -10.35 10.25
CA TYR A 12 -5.95 -11.17 11.44
C TYR A 12 -4.59 -11.87 11.42
N GLN A 13 -4.22 -12.51 10.31
CA GLN A 13 -2.96 -13.27 10.24
C GLN A 13 -1.85 -12.46 9.58
N GLY A 14 -2.17 -11.70 8.55
CA GLY A 14 -1.14 -10.95 7.83
C GLY A 14 -0.73 -9.63 8.48
N ASP A 15 -1.34 -9.23 9.60
CA ASP A 15 -1.03 -7.98 10.28
C ASP A 15 0.19 -8.10 11.22
N ARG A 16 0.80 -6.96 11.55
CA ARG A 16 1.92 -6.87 12.47
C ARG A 16 1.60 -7.43 13.86
N MET A 17 0.37 -7.27 14.34
CA MET A 17 -0.02 -7.77 15.66
C MET A 17 0.03 -9.30 15.76
N TYR A 18 -0.28 -10.02 14.67
CA TYR A 18 -0.12 -11.47 14.63
C TYR A 18 1.33 -11.87 14.88
N TRP A 19 2.28 -11.13 14.32
CA TRP A 19 3.69 -11.39 14.54
C TRP A 19 4.11 -11.12 15.99
N VAL A 20 3.61 -10.04 16.58
CA VAL A 20 3.82 -9.72 18.00
C VAL A 20 3.36 -10.85 18.91
N GLU A 21 2.17 -11.38 18.65
CA GLU A 21 1.56 -12.42 19.49
C GLU A 21 2.20 -13.81 19.35
N HIS A 22 2.78 -14.14 18.18
CA HIS A 22 3.21 -15.51 17.87
C HIS A 22 4.72 -15.69 17.69
N PHE A 23 5.46 -14.62 17.38
CA PHE A 23 6.88 -14.72 17.01
C PHE A 23 7.79 -13.78 17.80
N ALA A 24 7.23 -12.80 18.53
CA ALA A 24 8.01 -11.74 19.16
C ALA A 24 8.32 -11.96 20.64
N GLU A 25 7.91 -13.11 21.20
CA GLU A 25 8.13 -13.44 22.61
C GLU A 25 9.63 -13.40 22.97
N GLY A 26 9.97 -12.64 24.01
CA GLY A 26 11.35 -12.52 24.51
C GLY A 26 12.28 -11.61 23.70
N LEU A 27 11.80 -10.98 22.62
CA LEU A 27 12.60 -10.03 21.85
C LEU A 27 12.67 -8.64 22.53
N PRO A 28 13.81 -7.93 22.44
CA PRO A 28 13.93 -6.59 22.98
C PRO A 28 13.08 -5.59 22.18
N LEU A 29 12.37 -4.69 22.86
CA LEU A 29 11.53 -3.66 22.24
C LEU A 29 12.39 -2.49 21.71
N ASN A 30 13.09 -2.72 20.60
CA ASN A 30 13.94 -1.75 19.92
C ASN A 30 13.51 -1.55 18.44
N ASP A 31 14.27 -0.79 17.66
CA ASP A 31 13.93 -0.58 16.25
C ASP A 31 14.06 -1.83 15.38
N ASP A 32 14.91 -2.80 15.75
CA ASP A 32 15.01 -4.09 15.05
C ASP A 32 13.73 -4.93 15.24
N TYR A 33 13.13 -4.84 16.43
CA TYR A 33 11.80 -5.40 16.70
C TYR A 33 10.75 -4.79 15.77
N LYS A 34 10.69 -3.45 15.68
CA LYS A 34 9.77 -2.78 14.76
C LYS A 34 10.04 -3.19 13.31
N TRP A 35 11.31 -3.28 12.92
CA TRP A 35 11.71 -3.66 11.57
C TRP A 35 11.23 -5.06 11.20
N SER A 36 11.49 -6.06 12.04
CA SER A 36 11.08 -7.45 11.81
C SER A 36 9.56 -7.62 11.81
N MET A 37 8.87 -6.93 12.72
CA MET A 37 7.41 -6.84 12.78
C MET A 37 6.81 -6.31 11.46
N TRP A 38 7.36 -5.21 10.92
CA TRP A 38 6.90 -4.65 9.65
C TRP A 38 7.29 -5.50 8.44
N LEU A 39 8.45 -6.16 8.48
CA LEU A 39 8.87 -7.09 7.44
C LEU A 39 7.84 -8.21 7.28
N TYR A 40 7.38 -8.80 8.39
CA TYR A 40 6.30 -9.78 8.37
C TYR A 40 5.02 -9.21 7.72
N HIS A 41 4.60 -8.01 8.12
CA HIS A 41 3.42 -7.37 7.56
C HIS A 41 3.57 -7.15 6.05
N HIS A 42 4.72 -6.65 5.58
CA HIS A 42 4.94 -6.35 4.16
C HIS A 42 4.94 -7.60 3.29
N PHE A 43 5.64 -8.65 3.71
CA PHE A 43 5.67 -9.92 3.00
C PHE A 43 4.31 -10.63 3.05
N SER A 44 3.60 -10.56 4.18
CA SER A 44 2.24 -11.09 4.28
C SER A 44 1.28 -10.37 3.35
N THR A 45 1.39 -9.04 3.20
CA THR A 45 0.65 -8.29 2.17
C THR A 45 1.01 -8.83 0.78
N PHE A 46 2.29 -8.96 0.44
CA PHE A 46 2.67 -9.46 -0.88
C PHE A 46 2.09 -10.85 -1.19
N ILE A 47 2.17 -11.78 -0.23
CA ILE A 47 1.65 -13.13 -0.41
C ILE A 47 0.13 -13.12 -0.57
N LEU A 48 -0.58 -12.50 0.38
CA LEU A 48 -2.05 -12.51 0.41
C LEU A 48 -2.68 -11.66 -0.69
N PHE A 49 -2.04 -10.55 -1.07
CA PHE A 49 -2.61 -9.53 -1.96
C PHE A 49 -1.96 -9.47 -3.35
N ALA A 50 -0.81 -10.10 -3.60
CA ALA A 50 -0.25 -10.29 -4.94
C ALA A 50 -0.19 -11.75 -5.38
N VAL A 51 0.46 -12.62 -4.60
CA VAL A 51 0.69 -14.01 -5.01
C VAL A 51 -0.62 -14.78 -5.10
N ILE A 52 -1.41 -14.85 -4.03
CA ILE A 52 -2.66 -15.62 -4.03
C ILE A 52 -3.66 -15.10 -5.08
N PRO A 53 -3.91 -13.79 -5.22
CA PRO A 53 -4.78 -13.29 -6.28
C PRO A 53 -4.27 -13.61 -7.69
N SER A 54 -2.95 -13.59 -7.93
CA SER A 54 -2.37 -14.02 -9.20
C SER A 54 -2.63 -15.50 -9.47
N LEU A 55 -2.49 -16.37 -8.47
CA LEU A 55 -2.82 -17.79 -8.57
C LEU A 55 -4.31 -17.99 -8.88
N ILE A 56 -5.20 -17.24 -8.22
CA ILE A 56 -6.65 -17.29 -8.50
C ILE A 56 -6.93 -16.87 -9.95
N ILE A 57 -6.30 -15.79 -10.44
CA ILE A 57 -6.45 -15.32 -11.82
C ILE A 57 -6.04 -16.42 -12.81
N ILE A 58 -4.89 -17.05 -12.59
CA ILE A 58 -4.32 -18.05 -13.50
C ILE A 58 -5.11 -19.36 -13.46
N PHE A 59 -5.35 -19.91 -12.27
CA PHE A 59 -5.86 -21.28 -12.12
C PHE A 59 -7.38 -21.37 -12.02
N VAL A 60 -8.04 -20.37 -11.45
CA VAL A 60 -9.49 -20.37 -11.24
C VAL A 60 -10.20 -19.59 -12.33
N LEU A 61 -9.78 -18.34 -12.57
CA LEU A 61 -10.40 -17.48 -13.58
C LEU A 61 -9.92 -17.82 -15.00
N LYS A 62 -8.75 -18.47 -15.12
CA LYS A 62 -8.10 -18.79 -16.41
C LYS A 62 -7.88 -17.55 -17.28
N GLU A 63 -7.55 -16.44 -16.63
CA GLU A 63 -7.28 -15.15 -17.26
C GLU A 63 -5.79 -14.80 -17.22
N LYS A 64 -5.38 -13.77 -17.98
CA LYS A 64 -4.00 -13.27 -17.95
C LYS A 64 -3.83 -12.23 -16.85
N VAL A 65 -2.82 -12.39 -16.00
CA VAL A 65 -2.52 -11.43 -14.92
C VAL A 65 -2.25 -10.01 -15.44
N GLY A 66 -1.74 -9.87 -16.67
CA GLY A 66 -1.57 -8.57 -17.35
C GLY A 66 -2.86 -7.79 -17.54
N GLU A 67 -4.02 -8.45 -17.62
CA GLU A 67 -5.34 -7.78 -17.68
C GLU A 67 -5.78 -7.22 -16.32
N TYR A 68 -5.05 -7.53 -15.25
CA TYR A 68 -5.23 -6.97 -13.92
C TYR A 68 -4.19 -5.88 -13.61
N GLY A 69 -3.65 -5.24 -14.65
CA GLY A 69 -2.80 -4.06 -14.53
C GLY A 69 -1.31 -4.35 -14.36
N LEU A 70 -0.87 -5.61 -14.46
CA LEU A 70 0.56 -5.96 -14.61
C LEU A 70 1.04 -5.72 -16.05
N LYS A 71 0.91 -4.47 -16.50
CA LYS A 71 1.38 -3.95 -17.78
C LYS A 71 1.66 -2.47 -17.64
N LEU A 72 2.46 -1.88 -18.53
CA LEU A 72 2.79 -0.46 -18.45
C LEU A 72 1.60 0.44 -18.80
N GLY A 73 0.71 -0.04 -19.68
CA GLY A 73 -0.52 0.66 -20.01
C GLY A 73 -0.29 1.97 -20.79
N ASP A 74 -1.19 2.94 -20.62
CA ASP A 74 -0.98 4.31 -21.15
C ASP A 74 0.09 5.03 -20.34
N TRP A 75 1.35 4.73 -20.70
CA TRP A 75 2.52 5.15 -19.95
C TRP A 75 2.76 6.66 -20.01
N LYS A 76 2.34 7.33 -21.09
CA LYS A 76 2.51 8.78 -21.22
C LYS A 76 1.64 9.50 -20.21
N PHE A 77 0.36 9.11 -20.12
CA PHE A 77 -0.55 9.65 -19.12
C PHE A 77 -0.05 9.32 -17.71
N GLY A 78 0.31 8.06 -17.47
CA GLY A 78 0.79 7.61 -16.16
C GLY A 78 2.04 8.37 -15.70
N LEU A 79 3.02 8.57 -16.59
CA LEU A 79 4.23 9.32 -16.30
C LEU A 79 3.93 10.77 -15.94
N TRP A 80 3.11 11.46 -16.73
CA TRP A 80 2.73 12.84 -16.45
C TRP A 80 1.98 12.98 -15.13
N ALA A 81 0.99 12.12 -14.88
CA ALA A 81 0.24 12.13 -13.63
C ALA A 81 1.15 11.87 -12.41
N THR A 82 2.07 10.90 -12.53
CA THR A 82 3.02 10.57 -11.46
C THR A 82 4.02 11.70 -11.23
N ALA A 83 4.53 12.33 -12.28
CA ALA A 83 5.46 13.46 -12.17
C ALA A 83 4.81 14.66 -11.45
N ILE A 84 3.56 14.99 -11.78
CA ILE A 84 2.80 16.03 -11.09
C ILE A 84 2.64 15.69 -9.60
N SER A 85 2.27 14.45 -9.30
CA SER A 85 2.18 14.00 -7.91
C SER A 85 3.52 14.06 -7.18
N PHE A 86 4.63 13.73 -7.83
CA PHE A 86 5.95 13.78 -7.20
C PHE A 86 6.39 15.21 -6.87
N ILE A 87 5.86 16.21 -7.57
CA ILE A 87 6.09 17.62 -7.26
C ILE A 87 5.20 18.10 -6.11
N ILE A 88 3.92 17.69 -6.08
CA ILE A 88 2.94 18.18 -5.11
C ILE A 88 3.07 17.49 -3.75
N MET A 89 3.23 16.16 -3.74
CA MET A 89 3.14 15.36 -2.53
C MET A 89 4.21 15.68 -1.47
N PRO A 90 5.47 16.02 -1.79
CA PRO A 90 6.45 16.37 -0.76
C PRO A 90 5.99 17.51 0.14
N TYR A 91 5.40 18.56 -0.45
CA TYR A 91 4.88 19.68 0.32
C TYR A 91 3.71 19.24 1.22
N LEU A 92 2.75 18.47 0.69
CA LEU A 92 1.59 18.03 1.47
C LEU A 92 1.99 17.08 2.62
N VAL A 93 2.91 16.15 2.36
CA VAL A 93 3.39 15.22 3.38
C VAL A 93 4.24 15.95 4.43
N TYR A 94 5.10 16.88 4.02
CA TYR A 94 5.82 17.75 4.96
C TYR A 94 4.85 18.55 5.84
N ARG A 95 3.80 19.15 5.26
CA ARG A 95 2.78 19.85 6.07
C ARG A 95 2.06 18.93 7.04
N SER A 96 1.85 17.66 6.67
CA SER A 96 1.26 16.65 7.54
C SER A 96 2.21 16.24 8.66
N SER A 97 3.52 16.12 8.40
CA SER A 97 4.51 15.76 9.41
C SER A 97 4.73 16.83 10.49
N LEU A 98 4.27 18.07 10.26
CA LEU A 98 4.27 19.13 11.28
C LEU A 98 3.10 18.99 12.26
N ASN A 99 2.11 18.14 11.98
CA ASN A 99 1.04 17.83 12.92
C ASN A 99 1.57 16.84 13.98
N PRO A 100 1.46 17.15 15.30
CA PRO A 100 1.96 16.28 16.36
C PRO A 100 1.38 14.86 16.34
N GLU A 101 0.06 14.71 16.14
CA GLU A 101 -0.61 13.40 16.08
C GLU A 101 -0.04 12.54 14.94
N HIS A 102 0.19 13.14 13.77
CA HIS A 102 0.78 12.45 12.64
C HIS A 102 2.23 12.05 12.92
N PHE A 103 3.04 13.00 13.40
CA PHE A 103 4.46 12.75 13.70
C PHE A 103 4.64 11.64 14.75
N GLU A 104 3.92 11.73 15.88
CA GLU A 104 3.97 10.76 16.97
C GLU A 104 3.53 9.37 16.50
N PHE A 105 2.42 9.28 15.73
CA PHE A 105 1.96 8.01 15.19
C PHE A 105 3.05 7.29 14.37
N TYR A 106 3.75 8.02 13.48
CA TYR A 106 4.80 7.42 12.67
C TYR A 106 6.02 7.02 13.51
N HIS A 107 6.42 7.83 14.48
CA HIS A 107 7.56 7.54 15.36
C HIS A 107 7.32 6.32 16.26
N GLU A 108 6.11 6.19 16.80
CA GLU A 108 5.72 5.09 17.66
C GLU A 108 5.55 3.78 16.88
N ASN A 109 4.90 3.85 15.71
CA ASN A 109 4.49 2.64 14.99
C ASN A 109 5.56 2.13 14.02
N PHE A 110 6.43 2.98 13.46
CA PHE A 110 7.39 2.60 12.42
C PHE A 110 8.84 2.79 12.89
N PRO A 111 9.83 2.05 12.34
CA PRO A 111 11.24 2.20 12.67
C PRO A 111 11.87 3.41 11.95
N VAL A 112 11.23 4.59 12.03
CA VAL A 112 11.64 5.79 11.27
C VAL A 112 13.04 6.27 11.64
N ALA A 113 13.44 6.17 12.91
CA ALA A 113 14.76 6.56 13.37
C ALA A 113 15.85 5.66 12.73
N LEU A 114 15.70 4.33 12.86
CA LEU A 114 16.59 3.37 12.21
C LEU A 114 16.60 3.50 10.68
N ALA A 115 15.44 3.66 10.05
CA ALA A 115 15.32 3.84 8.61
C ALA A 115 16.04 5.11 8.12
N ASN A 116 16.08 6.19 8.92
CA ASN A 116 16.77 7.42 8.55
C ASN A 116 18.21 7.54 9.09
N SER A 117 18.73 6.51 9.79
CA SER A 117 20.09 6.52 10.35
C SER A 117 21.21 6.63 9.31
N SER A 118 20.96 6.16 8.08
CA SER A 118 21.89 6.23 6.96
C SER A 118 21.16 6.05 5.64
N LEU A 119 21.79 6.45 4.53
CA LEU A 119 21.25 6.23 3.19
C LEU A 119 21.01 4.73 2.91
N THR A 120 21.88 3.86 3.41
CA THR A 120 21.74 2.41 3.28
C THR A 120 20.51 1.89 4.00
N MET A 121 20.29 2.30 5.25
CA MET A 121 19.09 1.88 6.00
C MET A 121 17.81 2.43 5.37
N PHE A 122 17.84 3.65 4.83
CA PHE A 122 16.70 4.23 4.13
C PHE A 122 16.37 3.43 2.86
N ALA A 123 17.39 3.03 2.10
CA ALA A 123 17.23 2.19 0.92
C ALA A 123 16.72 0.79 1.28
N LEU A 124 17.27 0.15 2.33
CA LEU A 124 16.81 -1.16 2.82
C LEU A 124 15.36 -1.10 3.30
N TRP A 125 14.97 -0.01 3.96
CA TRP A 125 13.59 0.20 4.38
C TRP A 125 12.65 0.32 3.19
N GLY A 126 13.04 1.11 2.17
CA GLY A 126 12.30 1.19 0.92
C GLY A 126 12.18 -0.16 0.21
N LEU A 127 13.24 -0.96 0.17
CA LEU A 127 13.18 -2.32 -0.36
C LEU A 127 12.22 -3.21 0.43
N SER A 128 12.15 -3.05 1.75
CA SER A 128 11.19 -3.77 2.60
C SER A 128 9.74 -3.34 2.37
N TYR A 129 9.50 -2.10 1.95
CA TYR A 129 8.17 -1.57 1.61
C TYR A 129 7.63 -2.09 0.27
N LEU A 130 8.49 -2.38 -0.70
CA LEU A 130 8.06 -2.80 -2.03
C LEU A 130 7.10 -4.00 -2.03
N PRO A 131 7.36 -5.11 -1.29
CA PRO A 131 6.40 -6.20 -1.16
C PRO A 131 5.01 -5.74 -0.72
N HIS A 132 4.94 -4.84 0.24
CA HIS A 132 3.67 -4.29 0.71
C HIS A 132 2.93 -3.54 -0.38
N TYR A 133 3.57 -2.54 -0.99
CA TYR A 133 2.88 -1.70 -1.97
C TYR A 133 2.54 -2.45 -3.25
N ILE A 134 3.39 -3.40 -3.69
CA ILE A 134 3.06 -4.28 -4.82
C ILE A 134 1.83 -5.11 -4.50
N GLY A 135 1.80 -5.76 -3.34
CA GLY A 135 0.63 -6.53 -2.88
C GLY A 135 -0.61 -5.66 -2.81
N TRP A 136 -0.53 -4.55 -2.08
CA TRP A 136 -1.63 -3.63 -1.85
C TRP A 136 -2.23 -3.09 -3.16
N GLU A 137 -1.40 -2.54 -4.05
CA GLU A 137 -1.88 -1.99 -5.31
C GLU A 137 -2.38 -3.09 -6.25
N PHE A 138 -1.71 -4.24 -6.30
CA PHE A 138 -2.22 -5.34 -7.12
C PHE A 138 -3.59 -5.81 -6.66
N PHE A 139 -3.84 -5.94 -5.36
CA PHE A 139 -5.15 -6.38 -4.86
C PHE A 139 -6.24 -5.35 -5.13
N PHE A 140 -6.04 -4.10 -4.73
CA PHE A 140 -7.09 -3.08 -4.83
C PHE A 140 -7.24 -2.52 -6.24
N ARG A 141 -6.15 -2.16 -6.93
CA ARG A 141 -6.16 -1.47 -8.24
C ARG A 141 -6.04 -2.45 -9.41
N GLY A 142 -5.55 -3.65 -9.16
CA GLY A 142 -5.50 -4.75 -10.13
C GLY A 142 -6.69 -5.68 -9.99
N TYR A 143 -6.58 -6.65 -9.09
CA TYR A 143 -7.52 -7.76 -8.87
C TYR A 143 -8.96 -7.28 -8.68
N MET A 144 -9.19 -6.35 -7.75
CA MET A 144 -10.52 -5.80 -7.50
C MET A 144 -10.94 -4.81 -8.58
N LEU A 145 -10.22 -3.70 -8.76
CA LEU A 145 -10.67 -2.65 -9.67
C LEU A 145 -10.81 -3.13 -11.11
N GLN A 146 -9.84 -3.86 -11.66
CA GLN A 146 -9.92 -4.32 -13.04
C GLN A 146 -10.94 -5.47 -13.18
N GLY A 147 -11.00 -6.38 -12.21
CA GLY A 147 -11.96 -7.49 -12.20
C GLY A 147 -13.41 -7.00 -12.10
N PHE A 148 -13.73 -6.21 -11.07
CA PHE A 148 -15.07 -5.62 -10.91
C PHE A 148 -15.37 -4.61 -12.00
N GLY A 149 -14.41 -3.78 -12.37
CA GLY A 149 -14.63 -2.72 -13.34
C GLY A 149 -15.07 -3.26 -14.70
N ARG A 150 -14.48 -4.37 -15.17
CA ARG A 150 -14.91 -5.05 -16.41
C ARG A 150 -16.30 -5.67 -16.30
N LYS A 151 -16.65 -6.22 -15.14
CA LYS A 151 -17.87 -7.04 -14.96
C LYS A 151 -19.09 -6.25 -14.49
N TYR A 152 -18.89 -5.25 -13.64
CA TYR A 152 -19.93 -4.51 -12.91
C TYR A 152 -19.84 -2.99 -13.09
N GLY A 153 -18.88 -2.51 -13.89
CA GLY A 153 -18.72 -1.10 -14.21
C GLY A 153 -17.61 -0.39 -13.42
N TRP A 154 -16.96 0.58 -14.07
CA TRP A 154 -15.75 1.23 -13.58
C TRP A 154 -15.96 2.09 -12.34
N ILE A 155 -17.15 2.66 -12.15
CA ILE A 155 -17.48 3.41 -10.93
C ILE A 155 -17.41 2.48 -9.71
N ALA A 156 -18.04 1.31 -9.77
CA ALA A 156 -17.96 0.31 -8.71
C ALA A 156 -16.52 -0.21 -8.54
N GLY A 157 -15.82 -0.45 -9.66
CA GLY A 157 -14.41 -0.85 -9.66
C GLY A 157 -13.48 0.14 -8.96
N ILE A 158 -13.78 1.45 -9.00
CA ILE A 158 -13.00 2.48 -8.31
C ILE A 158 -13.48 2.66 -6.86
N MET A 159 -14.78 2.81 -6.66
CA MET A 159 -15.32 3.23 -5.36
C MET A 159 -15.28 2.12 -4.31
N ILE A 160 -15.48 0.86 -4.69
CA ILE A 160 -15.44 -0.25 -3.72
C ILE A 160 -14.04 -0.42 -3.12
N PRO A 161 -12.95 -0.56 -3.90
CA PRO A 161 -11.60 -0.55 -3.35
C PRO A 161 -11.29 0.71 -2.56
N THR A 162 -11.71 1.89 -3.02
CA THR A 162 -11.53 3.14 -2.26
C THR A 162 -12.14 3.03 -0.87
N ILE A 163 -13.43 2.69 -0.76
CA ILE A 163 -14.12 2.55 0.52
C ILE A 163 -13.39 1.55 1.43
N LEU A 164 -13.03 0.37 0.90
CA LEU A 164 -12.33 -0.64 1.70
C LEU A 164 -10.96 -0.16 2.17
N THR A 165 -10.18 0.48 1.30
CA THR A 165 -8.88 1.04 1.69
C THR A 165 -9.01 2.16 2.70
N THR A 166 -10.02 3.04 2.60
CA THR A 166 -10.31 4.07 3.60
C THR A 166 -10.63 3.44 4.95
N LEU A 167 -11.48 2.40 4.99
CA LEU A 167 -11.81 1.70 6.23
C LEU A 167 -10.58 1.01 6.85
N MET A 168 -9.65 0.52 6.04
CA MET A 168 -8.39 -0.05 6.53
C MET A 168 -7.40 1.00 7.10
N HIS A 169 -7.72 2.30 6.99
CA HIS A 169 -6.97 3.38 7.64
C HIS A 169 -7.57 3.80 8.99
N ILE A 170 -8.67 3.19 9.44
CA ILE A 170 -9.21 3.43 10.78
C ILE A 170 -8.14 3.09 11.83
N GLY A 171 -7.96 4.00 12.80
CA GLY A 171 -6.92 3.90 13.82
C GLY A 171 -5.60 4.59 13.45
N LYS A 172 -5.50 5.14 12.23
CA LYS A 172 -4.44 6.09 11.85
C LYS A 172 -4.89 7.55 12.10
N PRO A 173 -3.96 8.52 12.07
CA PRO A 173 -4.31 9.94 12.15
C PRO A 173 -5.38 10.33 11.14
N GLN A 174 -6.25 11.27 11.50
CA GLN A 174 -7.42 11.63 10.68
C GLN A 174 -7.02 12.02 9.24
N GLY A 175 -5.88 12.73 9.08
CA GLY A 175 -5.34 13.13 7.79
C GLY A 175 -5.05 11.94 6.86
N GLU A 176 -4.58 10.81 7.39
CA GLU A 176 -4.33 9.58 6.63
C GLU A 176 -5.64 8.94 6.14
N THR A 177 -6.71 9.03 6.92
CA THR A 177 -8.03 8.50 6.51
C THR A 177 -8.65 9.32 5.39
N TRP A 178 -8.60 10.66 5.49
CA TRP A 178 -9.00 11.55 4.39
C TRP A 178 -8.10 11.37 3.16
N GLY A 179 -6.79 11.25 3.37
CA GLY A 179 -5.82 10.94 2.33
C GLY A 179 -6.13 9.62 1.63
N ALA A 180 -6.51 8.58 2.36
CA ALA A 180 -6.90 7.29 1.79
C ALA A 180 -8.19 7.38 0.97
N LEU A 181 -9.16 8.21 1.38
CA LEU A 181 -10.38 8.45 0.59
C LEU A 181 -10.07 9.12 -0.75
N PHE A 182 -9.45 10.30 -0.72
CA PHE A 182 -9.19 11.07 -1.95
C PHE A 182 -8.08 10.43 -2.80
N GLY A 183 -7.01 9.97 -2.15
CA GLY A 183 -5.95 9.19 -2.79
C GLY A 183 -6.47 7.87 -3.35
N GLY A 184 -7.44 7.25 -2.69
CA GLY A 184 -8.13 6.06 -3.18
C GLY A 184 -8.80 6.28 -4.52
N VAL A 185 -9.59 7.36 -4.64
CA VAL A 185 -10.24 7.78 -5.89
C VAL A 185 -9.20 8.11 -6.96
N TYR A 186 -8.17 8.90 -6.62
CA TYR A 186 -7.11 9.29 -7.55
C TYR A 186 -6.36 8.08 -8.11
N MET A 187 -5.85 7.20 -7.23
CA MET A 187 -5.14 5.98 -7.63
C MET A 187 -6.06 5.01 -8.39
N GLY A 188 -7.32 4.91 -8.00
CA GLY A 188 -8.32 4.13 -8.73
C GLY A 188 -8.52 4.64 -10.15
N TYR A 189 -8.70 5.96 -10.32
CA TYR A 189 -8.79 6.59 -11.63
C TYR A 189 -7.51 6.39 -12.45
N LEU A 190 -6.34 6.56 -11.82
CA LEU A 190 -5.05 6.37 -12.45
C LEU A 190 -4.90 4.93 -12.98
N ALA A 191 -5.25 3.93 -12.16
CA ALA A 191 -5.23 2.51 -12.56
C ALA A 191 -6.24 2.19 -13.67
N TYR A 192 -7.45 2.76 -13.59
CA TYR A 192 -8.48 2.61 -14.60
C TYR A 192 -8.03 3.20 -15.95
N ARG A 193 -7.56 4.45 -15.94
CA ARG A 193 -7.21 5.21 -17.15
C ARG A 193 -5.96 4.65 -17.82
N THR A 194 -4.97 4.25 -17.04
CA THR A 194 -3.72 3.68 -17.57
C THR A 194 -3.83 2.20 -17.88
N ARG A 195 -4.77 1.47 -17.27
CA ARG A 195 -4.81 0.00 -17.26
C ARG A 195 -3.57 -0.62 -16.63
N SER A 196 -3.00 0.05 -15.63
CA SER A 196 -1.75 -0.34 -14.99
C SER A 196 -1.76 -0.05 -13.49
N ILE A 197 -1.24 -0.99 -12.69
CA ILE A 197 -0.99 -0.75 -11.26
C ILE A 197 0.34 -0.06 -11.00
N ILE A 198 1.21 0.06 -12.01
CA ILE A 198 2.57 0.59 -11.84
C ILE A 198 2.50 2.06 -11.40
N TRP A 199 1.59 2.85 -11.95
CA TRP A 199 1.48 4.27 -11.63
C TRP A 199 0.92 4.52 -10.21
N PRO A 200 -0.16 3.85 -9.77
CA PRO A 200 -0.56 3.86 -8.36
C PRO A 200 0.54 3.34 -7.42
N LEU A 201 1.27 2.30 -7.81
CA LEU A 201 2.38 1.73 -7.03
C LEU A 201 3.48 2.75 -6.81
N LEU A 202 3.92 3.45 -7.85
CA LEU A 202 4.93 4.50 -7.74
C LEU A 202 4.45 5.63 -6.84
N PHE A 203 3.21 6.07 -7.01
CA PHE A 203 2.60 7.09 -6.15
C PHE A 203 2.57 6.66 -4.67
N HIS A 204 2.05 5.47 -4.38
CA HIS A 204 1.83 5.00 -3.02
C HIS A 204 3.15 4.68 -2.30
N PHE A 205 4.09 4.04 -3.02
CA PHE A 205 5.45 3.82 -2.53
C PHE A 205 6.12 5.15 -2.18
N TYR A 206 6.00 6.16 -3.05
CA TYR A 206 6.56 7.47 -2.82
C TYR A 206 5.99 8.14 -1.56
N LEU A 207 4.67 8.04 -1.32
CA LEU A 207 4.06 8.54 -0.09
C LEU A 207 4.64 7.85 1.17
N GLY A 208 4.83 6.53 1.14
CA GLY A 208 5.47 5.80 2.23
C GLY A 208 6.88 6.29 2.53
N MET A 209 7.67 6.52 1.47
CA MET A 209 9.03 7.05 1.61
C MET A 209 9.04 8.49 2.12
N LEU A 210 8.12 9.35 1.66
CA LEU A 210 8.00 10.73 2.14
C LEU A 210 7.60 10.77 3.63
N ASN A 211 6.63 9.97 4.05
CA ASN A 211 6.25 9.89 5.46
C ASN A 211 7.43 9.41 6.32
N THR A 212 8.18 8.40 5.86
CA THR A 212 9.39 7.93 6.54
C THR A 212 10.44 9.05 6.64
N PHE A 213 10.65 9.80 5.56
CA PHE A 213 11.67 10.85 5.52
C PHE A 213 11.33 12.08 6.38
N PHE A 214 10.07 12.53 6.33
CA PHE A 214 9.64 13.74 7.03
C PHE A 214 9.28 13.52 8.50
N CYS A 215 8.94 12.30 8.91
CA CYS A 215 8.68 11.94 10.31
C CYS A 215 9.91 11.30 10.99
N ARG A 216 11.12 11.65 10.54
CA ARG A 216 12.39 11.19 11.11
C ARG A 216 12.71 11.85 12.44
#